data_AF-K2EJV7-F1
#
_entry.id   AF-K2EJV7-F1
#
_cell.length_a   1.000
_cell.length_b   1.000
_cell.length_c   1.000
_cell.angle_alpha   90.00
_cell.angle_beta   90.00
_cell.angle_gamma   90.00
#
_symmetry.space_group_name_H-M   'P 1'
#
loop_
_entity.id
_entity.type
_entity.pdbx_description
1 polymer ?
#
loop_
_entity_poly.entity_id
_entity_poly.type
_entity_poly.pdbx_seq_one_letter_code
_entity_poly.pdbx_strand_id
1 'polypeptide(L)'
;MPEQPHDRRPHLVLHDTSTPKAFTAHTPNGGSKPTIPDLPRQQHGQALQRQIQDLKPLVTAAVAAQQEQELQSGLGLQIHFVSQPDVELAFQSLADDRQKIELLSVRQEGEHTFANVFVPDGKLEHFEKYVAEYLEEKKDKNGNARDHRTLLNTIESIRAAELRALWTDDISLLPTDPTVPFWWEVWLPVRGQRQAVVEDFRKLAALAECVVSEQQADFP
;
A
#
# COMPACT_ATOMS: atom_id res chain seq x y z
N MET A 1 0.28 -15.96 -54.73
CA MET A 1 0.23 -16.59 -53.39
C MET A 1 -0.06 -15.48 -52.40
N PRO A 2 -1.18 -15.48 -51.66
CA PRO A 2 -1.43 -14.43 -50.69
C PRO A 2 -0.49 -14.62 -49.49
N GLU A 3 0.08 -13.53 -48.99
CA GLU A 3 0.95 -13.50 -47.82
C GLU A 3 0.21 -14.07 -46.61
N GLN A 4 0.85 -15.02 -45.91
CA GLN A 4 0.30 -15.54 -44.65
C GLN A 4 0.37 -14.43 -43.59
N PRO A 5 -0.72 -14.18 -42.84
CA PRO A 5 -0.68 -13.23 -41.74
C PRO A 5 0.34 -13.73 -40.71
N HIS A 6 1.30 -12.87 -40.39
CA HIS A 6 2.48 -13.18 -39.57
C HIS A 6 2.14 -13.53 -38.12
N ASP A 7 0.91 -13.24 -37.67
CA ASP A 7 0.45 -13.49 -36.31
C ASP A 7 -0.80 -14.37 -36.29
N ARG A 8 -0.67 -15.53 -35.64
CA ARG A 8 -1.71 -16.57 -35.57
C ARG A 8 -2.67 -16.38 -34.39
N ARG A 9 -2.53 -15.32 -33.59
CA ARG A 9 -3.37 -15.11 -32.39
C ARG A 9 -3.88 -13.65 -32.28
N PRO A 10 -4.65 -13.16 -33.28
CA PRO A 10 -5.18 -11.79 -33.27
C PRO A 10 -6.13 -11.52 -32.09
N HIS A 11 -6.71 -12.55 -31.48
CA HIS A 11 -7.58 -12.44 -30.29
C HIS A 11 -6.82 -12.22 -28.97
N LEU A 12 -5.50 -12.35 -28.96
CA LEU A 12 -4.65 -12.01 -27.80
C LEU A 12 -4.08 -10.59 -27.92
N VAL A 13 -4.21 -9.95 -29.08
CA VAL A 13 -3.80 -8.57 -29.28
C VAL A 13 -4.98 -7.69 -28.91
N LEU A 14 -4.92 -7.13 -27.71
CA LEU A 14 -5.90 -6.17 -27.24
C LEU A 14 -5.74 -4.87 -28.04
N HIS A 15 -6.70 -4.61 -28.94
CA HIS A 15 -6.79 -3.36 -29.67
C HIS A 15 -7.63 -2.35 -28.88
N ASP A 16 -7.31 -1.07 -28.98
CA ASP A 16 -8.06 0.04 -28.37
C ASP A 16 -8.21 0.00 -26.83
N THR A 17 -7.38 -0.79 -26.14
CA THR A 17 -7.36 -0.87 -24.66
C THR A 17 -6.42 0.14 -24.01
N SER A 18 -5.80 1.03 -24.79
CA SER A 18 -4.90 2.04 -24.27
C SER A 18 -5.20 3.40 -24.89
N THR A 19 -5.15 4.44 -24.07
CA THR A 19 -5.17 5.82 -24.53
C THR A 19 -3.74 6.37 -24.49
N PRO A 20 -3.15 6.78 -25.62
CA PRO A 20 -1.83 7.39 -25.61
C PRO A 20 -1.90 8.71 -24.85
N LYS A 21 -1.25 8.76 -23.69
CA LYS A 21 -0.98 10.02 -22.99
C LYS A 21 0.37 10.55 -23.45
N ALA A 22 0.42 11.83 -23.84
CA ALA A 22 1.68 12.47 -24.15
C ALA A 22 2.60 12.38 -22.92
N PHE A 23 3.83 11.94 -23.14
CA PHE A 23 4.84 11.96 -22.10
C PHE A 23 5.16 13.41 -21.76
N THR A 24 4.71 13.86 -20.59
CA THR A 24 5.13 15.16 -20.06
C THR A 24 6.45 14.95 -19.34
N ALA A 25 7.55 15.29 -20.02
CA ALA A 25 8.85 15.39 -19.36
C ALA A 25 8.72 16.34 -18.17
N HIS A 26 9.22 15.95 -17.00
CA HIS A 26 9.23 16.81 -15.83
C HIS A 26 10.08 18.04 -16.16
N THR A 27 9.44 19.16 -16.46
CA THR A 27 10.15 20.42 -16.71
C THR A 27 10.95 20.76 -15.45
N PRO A 28 12.25 21.10 -15.57
CA PRO A 28 13.10 21.43 -14.42
C PRO A 28 12.69 22.72 -13.69
N ASN A 29 11.61 23.38 -14.13
CA ASN A 29 10.91 24.37 -13.33
C ASN A 29 10.19 23.63 -12.21
N GLY A 30 10.90 23.50 -11.08
CA GLY A 30 10.47 22.81 -9.87
C GLY A 30 8.97 22.95 -9.65
N GLY A 31 8.28 21.81 -9.69
CA GLY A 31 6.88 21.73 -9.31
C GLY A 31 6.68 22.45 -7.98
N SER A 32 5.52 23.09 -7.82
CA SER A 32 5.14 23.70 -6.54
C SER A 32 5.44 22.68 -5.45
N LYS A 33 6.31 23.05 -4.49
CA LYS A 33 6.60 22.17 -3.35
C LYS A 33 5.26 21.75 -2.75
N PRO A 34 5.06 20.45 -2.47
CA PRO A 34 3.84 19.98 -1.84
C PRO A 34 3.57 20.86 -0.62
N THR A 35 2.36 21.41 -0.54
CA THR A 35 1.99 22.25 0.59
C THR A 35 1.82 21.35 1.79
N ILE A 36 2.80 21.41 2.69
CA ILE A 36 2.75 20.67 3.96
C ILE A 36 1.92 21.52 4.92
N PRO A 37 0.77 21.01 5.40
CA PRO A 37 -0.09 21.78 6.28
C PRO A 37 0.61 22.04 7.62
N ASP A 38 0.34 23.18 8.23
CA ASP A 38 0.81 23.45 9.58
C ASP A 38 -0.26 23.02 10.59
N LEU A 39 0.03 21.94 11.32
CA LEU A 39 -0.90 21.32 12.26
C LEU A 39 -0.43 21.57 13.70
N PRO A 40 -1.35 21.59 14.69
CA PRO A 40 -0.98 21.65 16.09
C PRO A 40 -0.15 20.41 16.49
N ARG A 41 1.18 20.52 16.43
CA ARG A 41 2.14 19.40 16.50
C ARG A 41 1.86 18.43 17.65
N GLN A 42 1.67 18.96 18.86
CA GLN A 42 1.43 18.14 20.04
C GLN A 42 0.12 17.36 19.95
N GLN A 43 -0.97 18.03 19.56
CA GLN A 43 -2.28 17.37 19.43
C GLN A 43 -2.26 16.32 18.31
N HIS A 44 -1.71 16.69 17.14
CA HIS A 44 -1.64 15.82 15.97
C HIS A 44 -0.74 14.60 16.23
N GLY A 45 0.48 14.82 16.70
CA GLY A 45 1.42 13.75 17.00
C GLY A 45 0.89 12.79 18.08
N GLN A 46 0.24 13.29 19.13
CA GLN A 46 -0.40 12.45 20.14
C GLN A 46 -1.60 11.67 19.60
N ALA A 47 -2.33 12.20 18.60
CA ALA A 47 -3.39 11.46 17.93
C ALA A 47 -2.83 10.31 17.09
N LEU A 48 -1.81 10.58 16.26
CA LEU A 48 -1.13 9.55 15.46
C LEU A 48 -0.47 8.49 16.36
N GLN A 49 0.16 8.90 17.48
CA GLN A 49 0.77 7.97 18.42
C GLN A 49 -0.24 7.00 19.02
N ARG A 50 -1.44 7.49 19.38
CA ARG A 50 -2.53 6.64 19.89
C ARG A 50 -3.01 5.67 18.82
N GLN A 51 -3.24 6.14 17.60
CA GLN A 51 -3.62 5.28 16.48
C GLN A 51 -2.60 4.17 16.23
N ILE A 52 -1.30 4.46 16.28
CA ILE A 52 -0.26 3.42 16.17
C ILE A 52 -0.30 2.45 17.36
N GLN A 53 -0.52 2.93 18.58
CA GLN A 53 -0.65 2.07 19.76
C GLN A 53 -1.85 1.13 19.65
N ASP A 54 -2.97 1.60 19.09
CA ASP A 54 -4.18 0.80 18.87
C ASP A 54 -3.95 -0.34 17.85
N LEU A 55 -2.92 -0.24 16.99
CA LEU A 55 -2.55 -1.30 16.06
C LEU A 55 -1.78 -2.45 16.72
N LYS A 56 -1.13 -2.24 17.87
CA LYS A 56 -0.32 -3.28 18.53
C LYS A 56 -1.08 -4.59 18.79
N PRO A 57 -2.27 -4.58 19.43
CA PRO A 57 -3.02 -5.82 19.63
C PRO A 57 -3.43 -6.47 18.30
N LEU A 58 -3.69 -5.68 17.26
CA LEU A 58 -4.04 -6.19 15.92
C LEU A 58 -2.85 -6.86 15.25
N VAL A 59 -1.64 -6.30 15.37
CA VAL A 59 -0.40 -6.93 14.89
C VAL A 59 -0.19 -8.26 15.59
N THR A 60 -0.28 -8.30 16.92
CA THR A 60 -0.11 -9.55 17.68
C THR A 60 -1.11 -10.62 17.26
N ALA A 61 -2.39 -10.25 17.12
CA ALA A 61 -3.43 -11.19 16.68
C ALA A 61 -3.20 -11.67 15.23
N ALA A 62 -2.85 -10.78 14.32
CA ALA A 62 -2.58 -11.12 12.92
C ALA A 62 -1.39 -12.06 12.79
N VAL A 63 -0.28 -11.78 13.48
CA VAL A 63 0.93 -12.63 13.49
C VAL A 63 0.62 -14.02 14.05
N ALA A 64 -0.11 -14.10 15.17
CA ALA A 64 -0.51 -15.38 15.74
C ALA A 64 -1.37 -16.22 14.78
N ALA A 65 -2.36 -15.59 14.13
CA ALA A 65 -3.20 -16.26 13.14
C ALA A 65 -2.39 -16.72 11.92
N GLN A 66 -1.48 -15.89 11.41
CA GLN A 66 -0.60 -16.25 10.29
C GLN A 66 0.35 -17.41 10.65
N GLN A 67 0.83 -17.48 11.89
CA GLN A 67 1.65 -18.58 12.40
C GLN A 67 0.86 -19.88 12.55
N GLU A 68 -0.38 -19.82 13.05
CA GLU A 68 -1.28 -20.99 13.13
C GLU A 68 -1.58 -21.56 11.74
N GLN A 69 -1.66 -20.67 10.74
CA GLN A 69 -1.78 -21.04 9.34
C GLN A 69 -0.43 -21.35 8.67
N GLU A 70 0.67 -21.45 9.43
CA GLU A 70 2.02 -21.81 8.94
C GLU A 70 2.47 -21.01 7.70
N LEU A 71 2.10 -19.73 7.61
CA LEU A 71 2.44 -18.89 6.46
C LEU A 71 3.95 -18.60 6.42
N GLN A 72 4.51 -18.61 5.21
CA GLN A 72 5.96 -18.50 4.97
C GLN A 72 6.38 -17.17 4.33
N SER A 73 5.44 -16.43 3.75
CA SER A 73 5.61 -15.20 2.95
C SER A 73 5.80 -13.91 3.77
N GLY A 74 6.07 -14.04 5.08
CA GLY A 74 6.34 -12.93 5.99
C GLY A 74 5.13 -12.56 6.84
N LEU A 75 5.36 -12.52 8.15
CA LEU A 75 4.35 -12.20 9.16
C LEU A 75 4.28 -10.69 9.38
N GLY A 76 3.08 -10.16 9.59
CA GLY A 76 2.89 -8.73 9.83
C GLY A 76 1.47 -8.26 9.58
N LEU A 77 1.29 -6.95 9.52
CA LEU A 77 0.00 -6.31 9.35
C LEU A 77 0.03 -5.32 8.18
N GLN A 78 -1.04 -5.27 7.39
CA GLN A 78 -1.24 -4.19 6.45
C GLN A 78 -1.90 -3.00 7.14
N ILE A 79 -1.27 -1.84 7.00
CA ILE A 79 -1.65 -0.57 7.63
C ILE A 79 -1.99 0.42 6.54
N HIS A 80 -3.11 1.09 6.72
CA HIS A 80 -3.67 2.08 5.83
C HIS A 80 -3.39 3.48 6.38
N PHE A 81 -2.65 4.27 5.62
CA PHE A 81 -2.36 5.67 5.89
C PHE A 81 -3.28 6.54 5.03
N VAL A 82 -4.03 7.43 5.67
CA VAL A 82 -4.95 8.35 5.02
C VAL A 82 -4.38 9.75 5.09
N SER A 83 -4.37 10.46 3.96
CA SER A 83 -3.88 11.83 3.91
C SER A 83 -4.87 12.80 4.53
N GLN A 84 -4.39 13.98 4.89
CA GLN A 84 -5.22 15.16 5.07
C GLN A 84 -5.98 15.47 3.75
N PRO A 85 -7.18 16.08 3.83
CA PRO A 85 -7.93 16.47 2.63
C PRO A 85 -7.14 17.48 1.81
N ASP A 86 -7.13 17.31 0.49
CA ASP A 86 -6.44 18.14 -0.50
C ASP A 86 -4.92 18.28 -0.31
N VAL A 87 -4.31 17.37 0.46
CA VAL A 87 -2.86 17.33 0.68
C VAL A 87 -2.28 16.07 0.06
N GLU A 88 -1.24 16.25 -0.76
CA GLU A 88 -0.48 15.13 -1.32
C GLU A 88 0.23 14.36 -0.20
N LEU A 89 -0.10 13.08 -0.07
CA LEU A 89 0.55 12.19 0.89
C LEU A 89 2.01 11.97 0.49
N ALA A 90 2.95 12.17 1.42
CA ALA A 90 4.36 11.87 1.20
C ALA A 90 4.66 10.35 1.24
N PHE A 91 3.90 9.54 0.49
CA PHE A 91 3.86 8.07 0.57
C PHE A 91 5.21 7.41 0.33
N GLN A 92 6.13 8.06 -0.39
CA GLN A 92 7.50 7.56 -0.61
C GLN A 92 8.26 7.34 0.71
N SER A 93 7.91 8.08 1.77
CA SER A 93 8.52 7.94 3.09
C SER A 93 7.86 6.85 3.95
N LEU A 94 6.84 6.15 3.43
CA LEU A 94 6.14 5.06 4.11
C LEU A 94 6.76 3.67 3.85
N ALA A 95 7.66 3.55 2.87
CA ALA A 95 8.39 2.32 2.59
C ALA A 95 9.82 2.37 3.14
N ASP A 96 10.33 1.23 3.61
CA ASP A 96 11.73 1.06 4.03
C ASP A 96 12.19 -0.37 3.73
N ASP A 97 12.92 -0.54 2.62
CA ASP A 97 13.43 -1.83 2.15
C ASP A 97 14.36 -2.52 3.16
N ARG A 98 15.06 -1.76 4.01
CA ARG A 98 15.95 -2.31 5.04
C ARG A 98 15.15 -2.94 6.16
N GLN A 99 13.99 -2.36 6.47
CA GLN A 99 13.04 -2.86 7.46
C GLN A 99 12.00 -3.82 6.86
N LYS A 100 12.01 -4.03 5.53
CA LYS A 100 10.99 -4.80 4.78
C LYS A 100 9.58 -4.22 4.91
N ILE A 101 9.50 -2.90 5.11
CA ILE A 101 8.22 -2.17 5.08
C ILE A 101 7.91 -1.85 3.62
N GLU A 102 6.81 -2.37 3.11
CA GLU A 102 6.48 -2.35 1.69
C GLU A 102 5.23 -1.48 1.45
N LEU A 103 5.35 -0.45 0.60
CA LEU A 103 4.19 0.25 0.07
C LEU A 103 3.53 -0.62 -1.01
N LEU A 104 2.31 -1.10 -0.75
CA LEU A 104 1.60 -2.04 -1.61
C LEU A 104 0.75 -1.34 -2.67
N SER A 105 0.04 -0.27 -2.28
CA SER A 105 -0.79 0.50 -3.19
C SER A 105 -0.94 1.94 -2.72
N VAL A 106 -1.14 2.84 -3.68
CA VAL A 106 -1.54 4.23 -3.45
C VAL A 106 -2.74 4.51 -4.34
N ARG A 107 -3.81 5.05 -3.76
CA ARG A 107 -4.99 5.48 -4.52
C ARG A 107 -5.49 6.82 -4.01
N GLN A 108 -6.14 7.57 -4.88
CA GLN A 108 -6.82 8.81 -4.52
C GLN A 108 -8.32 8.59 -4.61
N GLU A 109 -9.07 9.00 -3.59
CA GLU A 109 -10.52 8.91 -3.53
C GLU A 109 -11.05 10.21 -2.91
N GLY A 110 -11.72 11.02 -3.74
CA GLY A 110 -12.11 12.38 -3.36
C GLY A 110 -10.90 13.25 -3.03
N GLU A 111 -10.96 13.92 -1.89
CA GLU A 111 -9.92 14.83 -1.38
C GLU A 111 -8.78 14.08 -0.66
N HIS A 112 -8.88 12.76 -0.49
CA HIS A 112 -7.91 11.98 0.27
C HIS A 112 -7.07 11.05 -0.60
N THR A 113 -5.80 10.91 -0.22
CA THR A 113 -4.89 9.88 -0.71
C THR A 113 -4.75 8.79 0.33
N PHE A 114 -4.76 7.56 -0.13
CA PHE A 114 -4.74 6.34 0.66
C PHE A 114 -3.51 5.53 0.28
N ALA A 115 -2.65 5.21 1.25
CA ALA A 115 -1.51 4.34 1.07
C ALA A 115 -1.67 3.08 1.92
N ASN A 116 -1.66 1.91 1.26
CA ASN A 116 -1.65 0.63 1.96
C ASN A 116 -0.21 0.13 2.08
N VAL A 117 0.23 -0.15 3.30
CA VAL A 117 1.62 -0.45 3.63
C VAL A 117 1.67 -1.75 4.42
N PHE A 118 2.44 -2.73 3.95
CA PHE A 118 2.75 -3.90 4.75
C PHE A 118 3.86 -3.56 5.76
N VAL A 119 3.59 -3.83 7.03
CA VAL A 119 4.54 -3.66 8.12
C VAL A 119 4.82 -5.03 8.74
N PRO A 120 6.06 -5.54 8.63
CA PRO A 120 6.44 -6.81 9.22
C PRO A 120 6.29 -6.82 10.74
N ASP A 121 6.18 -8.03 11.31
CA ASP A 121 6.23 -8.21 12.76
C ASP A 121 7.45 -7.52 13.38
N GLY A 122 7.23 -6.88 14.52
CA GLY A 122 8.24 -6.07 15.21
C GLY A 122 8.64 -4.75 14.52
N LYS A 123 8.09 -4.40 13.34
CA LYS A 123 8.47 -3.17 12.61
C LYS A 123 7.52 -1.99 12.80
N LEU A 124 6.46 -2.16 13.59
CA LEU A 124 5.58 -1.04 13.96
C LEU A 124 6.34 0.07 14.72
N GLU A 125 7.40 -0.29 15.46
CA GLU A 125 8.30 0.64 16.16
C GLU A 125 8.94 1.70 15.24
N HIS A 126 9.06 1.40 13.94
CA HIS A 126 9.57 2.33 12.94
C HIS A 126 8.71 3.61 12.89
N PHE A 127 7.39 3.45 12.87
CA PHE A 127 6.46 4.58 12.83
C PHE A 127 6.29 5.23 14.21
N GLU A 128 6.39 4.47 15.30
CA GLU A 128 6.43 5.05 16.66
C GLU A 128 7.60 6.01 16.81
N LYS A 129 8.77 5.63 16.30
CA LYS A 129 9.96 6.48 16.28
C LYS A 129 9.73 7.75 15.45
N TYR A 130 9.09 7.66 14.29
CA TYR A 130 8.78 8.85 13.48
C TYR A 130 7.92 9.84 14.26
N VAL A 131 6.88 9.34 14.95
CA VAL A 131 5.98 10.20 15.75
C VAL A 131 6.69 10.77 16.97
N ALA A 132 7.56 10.01 17.64
CA ALA A 132 8.38 10.52 18.74
C ALA A 132 9.32 11.65 18.29
N GLU A 133 10.07 11.44 17.20
CA GLU A 133 10.99 12.44 16.64
C GLU A 133 10.25 13.70 16.15
N TYR A 134 9.01 13.53 15.68
CA TYR A 134 8.09 14.62 15.37
C TYR A 134 7.64 15.38 16.60
N LEU A 135 7.23 14.72 17.67
CA LEU A 135 6.82 15.41 18.90
C LEU A 135 7.98 16.17 19.57
N GLU A 136 9.21 15.70 19.42
CA GLU A 136 10.44 16.29 19.97
C GLU A 136 11.03 17.44 19.13
N GLU A 137 10.48 17.72 17.95
CA GLU A 137 11.07 18.65 16.97
C GLU A 137 12.53 18.35 16.66
N LYS A 138 12.85 17.06 16.47
CA LYS A 138 14.22 16.61 16.32
C LYS A 138 14.95 17.32 15.17
N LYS A 139 16.19 17.74 15.45
CA LYS A 139 17.11 18.36 14.49
C LYS A 139 18.40 17.56 14.37
N ASP A 140 19.05 17.63 13.20
CA ASP A 140 20.42 17.14 13.07
C ASP A 140 21.44 18.10 13.70
N LYS A 141 22.72 17.69 13.67
CA LYS A 141 23.85 18.47 14.17
C LYS A 141 24.01 19.85 13.48
N ASN A 142 23.44 20.02 12.29
CA ASN A 142 23.50 21.24 11.51
C ASN A 142 22.23 22.10 11.70
N GLY A 143 21.29 21.68 12.56
CA GLY A 143 20.04 22.36 12.84
C GLY A 143 18.91 22.08 11.82
N ASN A 144 19.11 21.17 10.86
CA ASN A 144 18.06 20.82 9.91
C ASN A 144 17.02 19.91 10.56
N ALA A 145 15.74 20.12 10.23
CA ALA A 145 14.65 19.28 10.71
C ALA A 145 14.84 17.82 10.28
N ARG A 146 14.76 16.91 11.26
CA ARG A 146 14.80 15.45 11.12
C ARG A 146 13.68 14.84 11.96
N ASP A 147 12.54 15.51 11.90
CA ASP A 147 11.37 15.27 12.74
C ASP A 147 10.21 14.66 11.95
N HIS A 148 10.45 14.21 10.71
CA HIS A 148 9.45 13.59 9.84
C HIS A 148 8.20 14.46 9.56
N ARG A 149 8.24 15.78 9.79
CA ARG A 149 7.11 16.69 9.58
C ARG A 149 6.55 16.62 8.17
N THR A 150 7.41 16.46 7.16
CA THR A 150 7.01 16.36 5.74
C THR A 150 6.08 15.19 5.47
N LEU A 151 6.19 14.11 6.25
CA LEU A 151 5.30 12.95 6.18
C LEU A 151 4.13 13.10 7.12
N LEU A 152 4.39 13.32 8.41
CA LEU A 152 3.33 13.23 9.42
C LEU A 152 2.28 14.33 9.31
N ASN A 153 2.64 15.51 8.82
CA ASN A 153 1.65 16.57 8.58
C ASN A 153 0.74 16.24 7.40
N THR A 154 1.17 15.37 6.49
CA THR A 154 0.32 14.93 5.37
C THR A 154 -0.63 13.81 5.76
N ILE A 155 -0.44 13.16 6.91
CA ILE A 155 -1.29 12.05 7.40
C ILE A 155 -2.39 12.61 8.29
N GLU A 156 -3.63 12.21 8.02
CA GLU A 156 -4.79 12.43 8.90
C GLU A 156 -4.98 11.26 9.86
N SER A 157 -4.94 10.02 9.35
CA SER A 157 -5.15 8.83 10.16
C SER A 157 -4.34 7.62 9.73
N ILE A 158 -4.06 6.75 10.70
CA ILE A 158 -3.36 5.47 10.54
C ILE A 158 -4.27 4.39 11.12
N ARG A 159 -4.59 3.36 10.35
CA ARG A 159 -5.47 2.26 10.79
C ARG A 159 -5.11 0.93 10.13
N ALA A 160 -5.62 -0.19 10.65
CA ALA A 160 -5.48 -1.47 9.97
C ALA A 160 -6.18 -1.41 8.60
N ALA A 161 -5.63 -2.07 7.59
CA ALA A 161 -6.23 -2.12 6.27
C ALA A 161 -7.53 -2.93 6.29
N GLU A 162 -8.60 -2.34 5.75
CA GLU A 162 -9.87 -3.02 5.49
C GLU A 162 -9.87 -3.63 4.09
N LEU A 163 -10.75 -4.58 3.81
CA LEU A 163 -10.85 -5.19 2.47
C LEU A 163 -11.02 -4.13 1.36
N ARG A 164 -11.84 -3.11 1.60
CA ARG A 164 -12.03 -1.98 0.66
C ARG A 164 -10.73 -1.20 0.40
N ALA A 165 -9.80 -1.19 1.36
CA ALA A 165 -8.50 -0.55 1.19
C ALA A 165 -7.57 -1.31 0.24
N LEU A 166 -7.83 -2.61 0.03
CA LEU A 166 -7.06 -3.48 -0.87
C LEU A 166 -7.53 -3.36 -2.32
N TRP A 167 -8.73 -2.83 -2.56
CA TRP A 167 -9.28 -2.67 -3.91
C TRP A 167 -8.56 -1.54 -4.64
N THR A 168 -7.94 -1.88 -5.76
CA THR A 168 -7.16 -0.94 -6.60
C THR A 168 -7.83 -0.64 -7.94
N ASP A 169 -8.91 -1.33 -8.27
CA ASP A 169 -9.72 -1.06 -9.47
C ASP A 169 -10.76 0.05 -9.21
N ASP A 170 -11.54 0.40 -10.23
CA ASP A 170 -12.67 1.31 -10.08
C ASP A 170 -13.61 0.78 -8.99
N ILE A 171 -13.97 1.66 -8.05
CA ILE A 171 -14.78 1.28 -6.90
C ILE A 171 -16.20 0.86 -7.27
N SER A 172 -16.69 1.30 -8.45
CA SER A 172 -17.98 0.86 -9.00
C SER A 172 -17.97 -0.60 -9.44
N LEU A 173 -16.79 -1.21 -9.63
CA LEU A 173 -16.63 -2.64 -9.96
C LEU A 173 -16.60 -3.53 -8.72
N LEU A 174 -16.37 -2.96 -7.53
CA LEU A 174 -16.44 -3.71 -6.28
C LEU A 174 -17.90 -4.13 -6.03
N PRO A 175 -18.21 -5.43 -5.88
CA PRO A 175 -19.59 -5.87 -5.70
C PRO A 175 -20.23 -5.26 -4.47
N THR A 176 -21.38 -4.62 -4.65
CA THR A 176 -22.18 -4.07 -3.53
C THR A 176 -23.03 -5.14 -2.85
N ASP A 177 -23.35 -6.22 -3.58
CA ASP A 177 -24.05 -7.38 -3.05
C ASP A 177 -23.01 -8.47 -2.72
N PRO A 178 -22.81 -8.80 -1.43
CA PRO A 178 -21.82 -9.80 -1.01
C PRO A 178 -22.18 -11.23 -1.45
N THR A 179 -23.39 -11.47 -1.97
CA THR A 179 -23.84 -12.79 -2.42
C THR A 179 -23.55 -13.04 -3.90
N VAL A 180 -23.17 -12.01 -4.66
CA VAL A 180 -22.91 -12.14 -6.09
C VAL A 180 -21.50 -12.70 -6.30
N PRO A 181 -21.35 -13.88 -6.94
CA PRO A 181 -20.04 -14.38 -7.32
C PRO A 181 -19.41 -13.46 -8.37
N PHE A 182 -18.14 -13.14 -8.20
CA PHE A 182 -17.40 -12.32 -9.15
C PHE A 182 -15.97 -12.84 -9.32
N TRP A 183 -15.37 -12.47 -10.44
CA TRP A 183 -13.97 -12.78 -10.73
C TRP A 183 -13.12 -11.53 -10.53
N TRP A 184 -11.93 -11.73 -10.00
CA TRP A 184 -10.98 -10.67 -9.70
C TRP A 184 -9.57 -11.21 -9.81
N GLU A 185 -8.65 -10.29 -10.07
CA GLU A 185 -7.22 -10.57 -10.15
C GLU A 185 -6.54 -10.05 -8.89
N VAL A 186 -5.60 -10.83 -8.36
CA VAL A 186 -4.84 -10.45 -7.16
C VAL A 186 -3.37 -10.32 -7.54
N TRP A 187 -2.78 -9.20 -7.14
CA TRP A 187 -1.36 -8.91 -7.34
C TRP A 187 -0.59 -9.25 -6.07
N LEU A 188 0.39 -10.15 -6.19
CA LEU A 188 1.17 -10.64 -5.05
C LEU A 188 2.60 -10.07 -5.10
N PRO A 189 3.13 -9.53 -3.99
CA PRO A 189 4.49 -9.03 -3.94
C PRO A 189 5.51 -10.18 -3.98
N VAL A 190 6.67 -9.96 -4.61
CA VAL A 190 7.76 -10.95 -4.65
C VAL A 190 8.62 -10.81 -3.39
N ARG A 191 8.18 -11.41 -2.28
CA ARG A 191 8.87 -11.35 -0.97
C ARG A 191 10.02 -12.34 -0.83
N GLY A 192 11.05 -12.20 -1.67
CA GLY A 192 12.26 -13.03 -1.66
C GLY A 192 12.08 -14.46 -2.20
N GLN A 193 10.98 -15.14 -1.86
CA GLN A 193 10.61 -16.45 -2.40
C GLN A 193 9.21 -16.37 -3.03
N ARG A 194 9.14 -16.12 -4.34
CA ARG A 194 7.88 -15.97 -5.09
C ARG A 194 6.91 -17.12 -4.84
N GLN A 195 7.42 -18.34 -4.89
CA GLN A 195 6.59 -19.54 -4.78
C GLN A 195 5.90 -19.65 -3.41
N ALA A 196 6.59 -19.29 -2.33
CA ALA A 196 6.02 -19.29 -0.99
C ALA A 196 4.85 -18.29 -0.86
N VAL A 197 4.93 -17.14 -1.51
CA VAL A 197 3.85 -16.14 -1.54
C VAL A 197 2.61 -16.69 -2.26
N VAL A 198 2.80 -17.38 -3.38
CA VAL A 198 1.71 -18.00 -4.14
C VAL A 198 1.07 -19.15 -3.37
N GLU A 199 1.87 -19.98 -2.72
CA GLU A 199 1.40 -21.11 -1.91
C GLU A 199 0.59 -20.65 -0.70
N ASP A 200 1.09 -19.63 0.03
CA ASP A 200 0.35 -19.00 1.12
C ASP A 200 -0.98 -18.40 0.65
N PHE A 201 -0.97 -17.69 -0.48
CA PHE A 201 -2.19 -17.13 -1.06
C PHE A 201 -3.21 -18.22 -1.39
N ARG A 202 -2.79 -19.31 -2.05
CA ARG A 202 -3.67 -20.45 -2.36
C ARG A 202 -4.21 -21.13 -1.11
N LYS A 203 -3.39 -21.27 -0.07
CA LYS A 203 -3.81 -21.79 1.24
C LYS A 203 -4.90 -20.92 1.86
N LEU A 204 -4.70 -19.60 1.90
CA LEU A 204 -5.68 -18.65 2.43
C LEU A 204 -6.97 -18.61 1.61
N ALA A 205 -6.86 -18.64 0.28
CA ALA A 205 -8.02 -18.66 -0.60
C ALA A 205 -8.86 -19.93 -0.41
N ALA A 206 -8.22 -21.10 -0.26
CA ALA A 206 -8.93 -22.35 0.04
C ALA A 206 -9.65 -22.30 1.39
N LEU A 207 -9.04 -21.71 2.43
CA LEU A 207 -9.68 -21.51 3.73
C LEU A 207 -10.88 -20.56 3.67
N ALA A 208 -10.84 -19.59 2.77
CA ALA A 208 -11.93 -18.64 2.51
C ALA A 208 -12.98 -19.19 1.52
N GLU A 209 -12.90 -20.46 1.13
CA GLU A 209 -13.78 -21.10 0.13
C GLU A 209 -13.75 -20.43 -1.26
N CYS A 210 -12.66 -19.72 -1.57
CA CYS A 210 -12.44 -19.10 -2.87
C CYS A 210 -11.83 -20.10 -3.86
N VAL A 211 -12.30 -20.07 -5.12
CA VAL A 211 -11.71 -20.83 -6.22
C VAL A 211 -10.58 -20.02 -6.85
N VAL A 212 -9.37 -20.57 -6.87
CA VAL A 212 -8.19 -19.94 -7.49
C VAL A 212 -7.85 -20.65 -8.80
N SER A 213 -7.57 -19.87 -9.85
CA SER A 213 -7.10 -20.41 -11.12
C SER A 213 -5.70 -21.03 -10.99
N GLU A 214 -5.45 -22.10 -11.76
CA GLU A 214 -4.09 -22.66 -11.94
C GLU A 214 -3.16 -21.69 -12.69
N GLN A 215 -3.73 -20.72 -13.43
CA GLN A 215 -2.98 -19.76 -14.23
C GLN A 215 -2.34 -18.68 -13.36
N GLN A 216 -1.07 -18.38 -13.62
CA GLN A 216 -0.28 -17.35 -12.96
C GLN A 216 0.54 -16.60 -14.01
N ALA A 217 0.59 -15.28 -13.91
CA ALA A 217 1.46 -14.43 -14.71
C ALA A 217 2.60 -13.89 -13.82
N ASP A 218 3.84 -14.15 -14.23
CA ASP A 218 5.02 -13.67 -13.51
C ASP A 218 5.57 -12.41 -14.15
N PHE A 219 5.61 -11.33 -13.38
CA PHE A 219 6.22 -10.07 -13.77
C PHE A 219 7.67 -10.00 -13.23
N PRO A 220 8.59 -9.38 -13.99
CA PRO A 220 10.01 -9.26 -13.62
C PRO A 220 10.22 -8.39 -12.37
#